data_AF-A0A968TL16-F1
#
_entry.id   AF-A0A968TL16-F1
#
_cell.length_a   1.000
_cell.length_b   1.000
_cell.length_c   1.000
_cell.angle_alpha   90.00
_cell.angle_beta   90.00
_cell.angle_gamma   90.00
#
_symmetry.space_group_name_H-M   'P 1'
#
loop_
_entity.id
_entity.type
_entity.pdbx_description
1 polymer ?
#
loop_
_entity_poly.entity_id
_entity_poly.type
_entity_poly.pdbx_seq_one_letter_code
_entity_poly.pdbx_strand_id
1 'polypeptide(L)'
;MVFVSLVRAMIDAYPTEPALPTLPQLTLPLANLGIATALTAAGAVILAWLLPKTPCTTPLVLDQDAGCSAALPDVPNLSPGDRGTSQSPLRPSGRALINNQPVDVVTEGDYLPPGTALIVLRVEG
;
A
#
# COMPACT_ATOMS: atom_id res chain seq x y z
N MET A 1 -33.56 -40.63 9.54
CA MET A 1 -33.36 -41.43 8.31
C MET A 1 -33.60 -40.63 7.03
N VAL A 2 -34.67 -39.84 6.90
CA VAL A 2 -35.00 -39.07 5.67
C VAL A 2 -33.94 -38.02 5.25
N PHE A 3 -33.22 -37.39 6.18
CA PHE A 3 -32.19 -36.39 5.83
C PHE A 3 -30.97 -37.02 5.14
N VAL A 4 -30.56 -38.21 5.58
CA VAL A 4 -29.48 -38.98 4.93
C VAL A 4 -29.90 -39.40 3.52
N SER A 5 -31.18 -39.71 3.32
CA SER A 5 -31.76 -40.05 2.01
C SER A 5 -31.74 -38.85 1.05
N LEU A 6 -32.05 -37.64 1.54
CA LEU A 6 -32.09 -36.43 0.72
C LEU A 6 -30.69 -36.02 0.25
N VAL A 7 -29.71 -36.06 1.15
CA VAL A 7 -28.30 -35.78 0.83
C VAL A 7 -27.75 -36.78 -0.19
N ARG A 8 -28.18 -38.05 -0.12
CA ARG A 8 -27.72 -39.11 -1.02
C ARG A 8 -28.37 -39.09 -2.40
N ALA A 9 -29.58 -38.54 -2.53
CA ALA A 9 -30.25 -38.34 -3.82
C ALA A 9 -29.73 -37.11 -4.57
N MET A 10 -29.14 -36.15 -3.84
CA MET A 10 -28.56 -34.94 -4.40
C MET A 10 -27.14 -35.16 -4.97
N ILE A 11 -26.55 -36.33 -4.74
CA ILE A 11 -25.23 -36.75 -5.23
C ILE A 11 -25.50 -37.87 -6.24
N ASP A 12 -25.57 -37.51 -7.52
CA ASP A 12 -25.75 -38.45 -8.63
C ASP A 12 -24.61 -39.50 -8.60
N ALA A 13 -24.91 -40.66 -8.03
CA ALA A 13 -23.98 -41.78 -7.97
C ALA A 13 -24.05 -42.52 -9.30
N TYR A 14 -23.24 -42.10 -10.27
CA TYR A 14 -23.04 -42.85 -11.51
C TYR A 14 -22.51 -44.27 -11.16
N PRO A 15 -23.24 -45.34 -11.47
CA PRO A 15 -23.01 -46.68 -10.91
C PRO A 15 -21.81 -47.43 -11.53
N THR A 16 -20.96 -46.77 -12.34
CA THR A 16 -19.81 -47.39 -13.03
C THR A 16 -18.45 -46.87 -12.60
N GLU A 17 -18.35 -46.05 -11.55
CA GLU A 17 -17.06 -45.61 -11.03
C GLU A 17 -16.75 -46.30 -9.68
N PRO A 18 -15.61 -47.01 -9.55
CA PRO A 18 -15.24 -47.64 -8.30
C PRO A 18 -15.05 -46.59 -7.21
N ALA A 19 -15.63 -46.85 -6.04
CA ALA A 19 -15.76 -45.92 -4.90
C ALA A 19 -14.43 -45.46 -4.24
N LEU A 20 -13.29 -45.82 -4.83
CA LEU A 20 -11.97 -45.36 -4.43
C LEU A 20 -11.25 -44.83 -5.67
N PRO A 21 -10.79 -43.57 -5.63
CA PRO A 21 -10.01 -43.02 -6.73
C PRO A 21 -8.73 -43.85 -6.89
N THR A 22 -8.39 -44.21 -8.13
CA THR A 22 -7.15 -44.94 -8.39
C THR A 22 -5.94 -44.01 -8.13
N LEU A 23 -4.86 -44.52 -7.53
CA LEU A 23 -3.62 -43.75 -7.31
C LEU A 23 -3.14 -42.93 -8.55
N PRO A 24 -3.22 -43.44 -9.79
CA PRO A 24 -2.90 -42.65 -10.98
C PRO A 24 -3.91 -41.53 -11.31
N GLN A 25 -5.13 -41.57 -10.79
CA GLN A 25 -6.08 -40.45 -10.88
C GLN A 25 -5.79 -39.36 -9.83
N LEU A 26 -5.04 -39.66 -8.77
CA LEU A 26 -4.58 -38.66 -7.79
C LEU A 26 -3.37 -37.86 -8.29
N THR A 27 -2.54 -38.42 -9.16
CA THR A 27 -1.35 -37.73 -9.66
C THR A 27 -1.68 -36.53 -10.54
N LEU A 28 -2.77 -36.58 -11.32
CA LEU A 28 -3.24 -35.47 -12.15
C LEU A 28 -3.64 -34.22 -11.33
N PRO A 29 -4.54 -34.33 -10.33
CA PRO A 29 -4.91 -33.18 -9.49
C PRO A 29 -3.74 -32.74 -8.61
N LEU A 30 -2.91 -33.66 -8.09
CA LEU A 30 -1.75 -33.29 -7.27
C LEU A 30 -0.69 -32.52 -8.06
N ALA A 31 -0.46 -32.90 -9.32
CA ALA A 31 0.43 -32.16 -10.23
C ALA A 31 -0.13 -30.77 -10.58
N ASN A 32 -1.41 -30.67 -10.93
CA ASN A 32 -2.05 -29.38 -11.23
C ASN A 32 -2.03 -28.43 -10.04
N LEU A 33 -2.29 -28.94 -8.84
CA LEU A 33 -2.28 -28.17 -7.60
C LEU A 33 -0.85 -27.69 -7.31
N GLY A 34 0.15 -28.55 -7.45
CA GLY A 34 1.56 -28.18 -7.32
C GLY A 34 1.98 -27.09 -8.30
N ILE A 35 1.65 -27.24 -9.58
CA ILE A 35 1.98 -26.26 -10.63
C ILE A 35 1.26 -24.93 -10.40
N ALA A 36 -0.03 -24.95 -10.08
CA ALA A 36 -0.82 -23.73 -9.84
C ALA A 36 -0.31 -22.96 -8.62
N THR A 37 0.02 -23.67 -7.53
CA THR A 37 0.55 -23.05 -6.31
C THR A 37 1.95 -22.49 -6.56
N ALA A 38 2.80 -23.23 -7.28
CA ALA A 38 4.14 -22.79 -7.66
C ALA A 38 4.11 -21.56 -8.57
N LEU A 39 3.21 -21.53 -9.58
CA LEU A 39 3.04 -20.37 -10.47
C LEU A 39 2.53 -19.13 -9.73
N THR A 40 1.57 -19.30 -8.83
CA THR A 40 1.04 -18.20 -8.02
C THR A 40 2.11 -17.64 -7.09
N ALA A 41 2.84 -18.52 -6.39
CA ALA A 41 3.94 -18.12 -5.53
C ALA A 41 5.07 -17.46 -6.32
N ALA A 42 5.45 -18.01 -7.47
CA ALA A 42 6.46 -17.42 -8.34
C ALA A 42 6.01 -16.06 -8.87
N GLY A 43 4.77 -15.92 -9.33
CA GLY A 43 4.20 -14.65 -9.77
C GLY A 43 4.17 -13.60 -8.65
N ALA A 44 3.76 -14.00 -7.45
CA ALA A 44 3.77 -13.13 -6.27
C ALA A 44 5.19 -12.70 -5.87
N VAL A 45 6.16 -13.61 -5.91
CA VAL A 45 7.57 -13.29 -5.61
C VAL A 45 8.17 -12.39 -6.69
N ILE A 46 7.93 -12.67 -7.97
CA ILE A 46 8.37 -11.83 -9.09
C ILE A 46 7.75 -10.45 -8.97
N LEU A 47 6.46 -10.36 -8.68
CA LEU A 47 5.77 -9.09 -8.51
C LEU A 47 6.32 -8.35 -7.27
N ALA A 48 6.55 -9.04 -6.15
CA ALA A 48 7.16 -8.46 -4.95
C ALA A 48 8.61 -8.02 -5.18
N TRP A 49 9.36 -8.71 -6.03
CA TRP A 49 10.71 -8.35 -6.46
C TRP A 49 10.74 -7.25 -7.52
N LEU A 50 9.64 -7.06 -8.26
CA LEU A 50 9.45 -5.93 -9.16
C LEU A 50 8.88 -4.70 -8.44
N LEU A 51 8.14 -4.88 -7.33
CA LEU A 51 7.55 -3.85 -6.46
C LEU A 51 8.27 -3.56 -5.12
N PRO A 52 9.57 -3.85 -4.88
CA PRO A 52 10.22 -3.63 -3.58
C PRO A 52 10.44 -2.15 -3.25
N LYS A 53 9.85 -1.22 -4.02
CA LYS A 53 9.90 0.24 -3.81
C LYS A 53 8.55 0.87 -3.47
N THR A 54 7.56 0.12 -2.96
CA THR A 54 6.31 0.70 -2.45
C THR A 54 6.30 0.73 -0.91
N PRO A 55 6.77 1.82 -0.26
CA PRO A 55 6.73 1.97 1.19
C PRO A 55 5.31 2.30 1.65
N CYS A 56 4.43 1.29 1.69
CA CYS A 56 3.08 1.43 2.23
C CYS A 56 3.08 1.11 3.73
N THR A 57 3.66 2.01 4.54
CA THR A 57 3.66 1.89 6.01
C THR A 57 3.43 3.26 6.64
N THR A 58 2.16 3.69 6.66
CA THR A 58 1.69 4.87 7.41
C THR A 58 0.72 4.36 8.50
N PRO A 59 0.80 4.84 9.75
CA PRO A 59 -0.03 4.32 10.84
C PRO A 59 -1.52 4.60 10.57
N LEU A 60 -2.33 3.54 10.66
CA LEU A 60 -3.77 3.52 10.43
C LEU A 60 -4.50 4.52 11.35
N VAL A 61 -4.93 5.64 10.79
CA VAL A 61 -6.17 6.30 11.23
C VAL A 61 -7.30 5.68 10.42
N LEU A 62 -8.31 5.18 11.13
CA LEU A 62 -9.35 4.29 10.63
C LEU A 62 -10.21 4.95 9.55
N ASP A 63 -9.93 4.64 8.28
CA ASP A 63 -10.87 4.78 7.17
C ASP A 63 -10.83 3.47 6.38
N GLN A 64 -11.97 2.80 6.28
CA GLN A 64 -12.09 1.37 5.95
C GLN A 64 -12.09 1.06 4.45
N ASP A 65 -11.54 1.93 3.61
CA ASP A 65 -11.43 1.69 2.17
C ASP A 65 -9.96 1.73 1.73
N ALA A 66 -9.42 0.53 1.56
CA ALA A 66 -8.04 0.29 1.18
C ALA A 66 -7.71 0.93 -0.18
N GLY A 67 -6.81 1.92 -0.16
CA GLY A 67 -6.15 2.45 -1.34
C GLY A 67 -4.82 3.06 -0.96
N CYS A 68 -3.72 2.44 -1.42
CA CYS A 68 -2.34 2.88 -1.19
C CYS A 68 -2.16 4.39 -1.37
N SER A 69 -2.03 5.13 -0.27
CA SER A 69 -1.70 6.55 -0.31
C SER A 69 -0.27 6.74 0.20
N ALA A 70 0.53 7.35 -0.68
CA ALA A 70 1.97 7.45 -0.64
C ALA A 70 2.51 8.14 0.64
N ALA A 71 3.65 7.62 1.10
CA ALA A 71 4.65 8.23 1.98
C ALA A 71 4.33 9.63 2.55
N LEU A 72 4.09 9.72 3.86
CA LEU A 72 4.26 10.98 4.59
C LEU A 72 5.76 11.33 4.60
N PRO A 73 6.15 12.54 4.17
CA PRO A 73 7.53 12.99 4.32
C PRO A 73 7.86 13.09 5.81
N ASP A 74 9.09 12.70 6.14
CA ASP A 74 9.78 12.99 7.39
C ASP A 74 9.34 14.36 7.93
N VAL A 75 8.61 14.37 9.06
CA VAL A 75 8.13 15.62 9.66
C VAL A 75 9.37 16.42 9.97
N PRO A 76 9.65 17.53 9.26
CA PRO A 76 10.86 18.28 9.49
C PRO A 76 10.80 18.73 10.94
N ASN A 77 11.84 18.45 11.74
CA ASN A 77 11.98 18.96 13.10
C ASN A 77 12.23 20.49 13.01
N LEU A 78 11.22 21.24 12.60
CA LEU A 78 11.21 22.68 12.53
C LEU A 78 11.01 23.22 13.93
N SER A 79 11.89 24.11 14.34
CA SER A 79 11.73 24.89 15.57
C SER A 79 11.45 26.35 15.22
N PRO A 80 10.61 27.05 16.00
CA PRO A 80 10.51 28.50 15.91
C PRO A 80 11.90 29.14 16.08
N GLY A 81 12.29 30.00 15.15
CA GLY A 81 13.62 30.62 15.09
C GLY A 81 14.53 30.07 13.98
N ASP A 82 14.16 28.95 13.34
CA ASP A 82 14.92 28.40 12.22
C ASP A 82 14.95 29.35 11.03
N ARG A 83 16.11 29.45 10.38
CA ARG A 83 16.31 30.27 9.19
C ARG A 83 16.17 29.43 7.93
N GLY A 84 15.55 30.01 6.92
CA GLY A 84 15.42 29.39 5.62
C GLY A 84 15.45 30.39 4.47
N THR A 85 15.30 29.86 3.27
CA THR A 85 15.28 30.65 2.04
C THR A 85 14.07 30.25 1.21
N SER A 86 13.29 31.23 0.75
CA SER A 86 12.20 30.98 -0.20
C SER A 86 12.74 30.35 -1.49
N GLN A 87 12.15 29.23 -1.93
CA GLN A 87 12.46 28.65 -3.24
C GLN A 87 11.48 29.13 -4.30
N SER A 88 10.22 29.31 -3.94
CA SER A 88 9.19 29.88 -4.81
C SER A 88 8.86 31.30 -4.36
N PRO A 89 8.23 32.12 -5.22
CA PRO A 89 7.51 33.29 -4.74
C PRO A 89 6.48 32.85 -3.68
N LEU A 90 6.40 33.57 -2.57
CA LEU A 90 5.43 33.31 -1.51
C LEU A 90 4.30 34.33 -1.63
N ARG A 91 3.07 33.87 -1.91
CA ARG A 91 1.85 34.69 -2.01
C ARG A 91 0.59 33.91 -1.61
N PRO A 92 0.08 34.07 -0.38
CA PRO A 92 0.84 34.09 0.87
C PRO A 92 1.47 32.72 1.19
N SER A 93 1.05 31.64 0.50
CA SER A 93 1.67 30.32 0.61
C SER A 93 2.76 30.11 -0.43
N GLY A 94 3.71 29.23 -0.13
CA GLY A 94 4.63 28.66 -1.11
C GLY A 94 5.67 27.77 -0.45
N ARG A 95 6.80 27.54 -1.12
CA ARG A 95 7.85 26.64 -0.65
C ARG A 95 9.08 27.39 -0.18
N ALA A 96 9.56 27.04 1.00
CA ALA A 96 10.84 27.48 1.52
C ALA A 96 11.73 26.27 1.83
N LEU A 97 13.03 26.50 1.72
CA LEU A 97 14.05 25.57 2.17
C LEU A 97 14.44 25.95 3.60
N ILE A 98 14.13 25.11 4.57
CA ILE A 98 14.46 25.30 5.98
C ILE A 98 15.22 24.07 6.46
N ASN A 99 16.38 24.24 7.10
CA ASN A 99 17.25 23.13 7.50
C ASN A 99 17.55 22.14 6.36
N ASN A 100 17.79 22.65 5.14
CA ASN A 100 18.03 21.85 3.94
C ASN A 100 16.86 20.92 3.52
N GLN A 101 15.67 21.12 4.09
CA GLN A 101 14.46 20.39 3.74
C GLN A 101 13.42 21.34 3.11
N PRO A 102 12.83 20.97 1.96
CA PRO A 102 11.78 21.77 1.33
C PRO A 102 10.48 21.59 2.12
N VAL A 103 9.93 22.70 2.61
CA VAL A 103 8.73 22.72 3.44
C VAL A 103 7.73 23.75 2.91
N ASP A 104 6.45 23.43 3.02
CA ASP A 104 5.38 24.38 2.68
C ASP A 104 5.26 25.40 3.82
N VAL A 105 5.31 26.68 3.46
CA VAL A 105 5.26 27.80 4.41
C VAL A 105 4.19 28.79 3.99
N VAL A 106 3.66 29.49 4.97
CA VAL A 106 2.74 30.61 4.78
C VAL A 106 3.40 31.87 5.34
N THR A 107 3.48 32.92 4.53
CA THR A 107 3.96 34.24 4.92
C THR A 107 2.79 35.09 5.39
N GLU A 108 3.00 35.89 6.43
CA GLU A 108 2.02 36.91 6.85
C GLU A 108 1.88 38.08 5.85
N GLY A 109 2.85 38.26 4.95
CA GLY A 109 2.85 39.31 3.92
C GLY A 109 2.30 38.87 2.56
N ASP A 110 2.03 39.86 1.69
CA ASP A 110 1.41 39.65 0.37
C ASP A 110 2.35 39.08 -0.71
N TYR A 111 3.67 39.36 -0.63
CA TYR A 111 4.63 38.87 -1.62
C TYR A 111 6.08 38.85 -1.13
N LEU A 112 6.70 37.67 -1.18
CA LEU A 112 8.16 37.55 -1.13
C LEU A 112 8.71 36.94 -2.42
N PRO A 113 9.74 37.54 -3.05
CA PRO A 113 10.41 36.96 -4.19
C PRO A 113 11.23 35.72 -3.78
N PRO A 114 11.48 34.78 -4.71
CA PRO A 114 12.35 33.64 -4.44
C PRO A 114 13.76 34.09 -4.07
N GLY A 115 14.41 33.37 -3.15
CA GLY A 115 15.74 33.70 -2.63
C GLY A 115 15.73 34.63 -1.41
N THR A 116 14.56 35.06 -0.95
CA THR A 116 14.43 35.86 0.28
C THR A 116 14.68 34.99 1.52
N ALA A 117 15.49 35.50 2.46
CA ALA A 117 15.73 34.86 3.75
C ALA A 117 14.50 35.00 4.68
N LEU A 118 14.16 33.92 5.36
CA LEU A 118 12.97 33.77 6.19
C LEU A 118 13.35 33.25 7.58
N ILE A 119 12.49 33.53 8.56
CA ILE A 119 12.56 32.95 9.91
C ILE A 119 11.23 32.29 10.25
N VAL A 120 11.29 31.11 10.87
CA VAL A 120 10.09 30.40 11.34
C VAL A 120 9.55 31.10 12.58
N LEU A 121 8.33 31.63 12.52
CA LEU A 121 7.65 32.24 13.67
C LEU A 121 6.86 31.23 14.49
N ARG A 122 6.21 30.29 13.80
CA ARG A 122 5.34 29.26 14.39
C ARG A 122 5.35 28.03 13.48
N VAL A 123 5.24 26.86 14.09
CA VAL A 123 5.05 25.58 13.39
C VAL A 123 3.67 25.09 13.75
N GLU A 124 2.85 24.82 12.74
CA GLU A 124 1.55 24.16 12.88
C GLU A 124 1.64 22.77 12.25
N GLY A 125 1.19 21.74 12.98
CA GLY A 125 1.26 20.33 12.59
C GLY A 125 0.10 19.54 13.15
#